data_AF-A0A1F8RVZ4-F1
#
_entry.id   AF-A0A1F8RVZ4-F1
#
_cell.length_a   1.000
_cell.length_b   1.000
_cell.length_c   1.000
_cell.angle_alpha   90.00
_cell.angle_beta   90.00
_cell.angle_gamma   90.00
#
_symmetry.space_group_name_H-M   'P 1'
#
loop_
_entity.id
_entity.type
_entity.pdbx_description
1 polymer ?
#
loop_
_entity_poly.entity_id
_entity_poly.type
_entity_poly.pdbx_seq_one_letter_code
_entity_poly.pdbx_strand_id
1 'polypeptide(L)'
;MDHPRPTLLPVAVPIAADRALGELIAAIELVAYGVAIRVHVTGLAGLDEVAAQGLVRAQLAGVRFTLTREQPDTVTAIVGPRGE
;
A
#
# COMPACT_ATOMS: atom_id res chain seq x y z
N MET A 1 13.93 1.41 -38.65
CA MET A 1 12.80 0.98 -37.79
C MET A 1 13.00 1.64 -36.43
N ASP A 2 12.54 2.88 -36.30
CA ASP A 2 12.53 3.61 -35.03
C ASP A 2 11.48 3.00 -34.10
N HIS A 3 11.91 2.52 -32.93
CA HIS A 3 10.98 2.11 -31.89
C HIS A 3 10.52 3.36 -31.13
N PRO A 4 9.21 3.61 -30.96
CA PRO A 4 8.75 4.73 -30.16
C PRO A 4 9.22 4.53 -28.71
N ARG A 5 9.96 5.53 -28.18
CA ARG A 5 10.32 5.56 -26.76
C ARG A 5 9.04 5.56 -25.94
N PRO A 6 8.91 4.73 -24.88
CA PRO A 6 7.77 4.80 -23.99
C PRO A 6 7.70 6.20 -23.38
N THR A 7 6.62 6.92 -23.67
CA THR A 7 6.33 8.20 -23.02
C THR A 7 5.94 7.90 -21.58
N LEU A 8 6.88 8.08 -20.65
CA LEU A 8 6.57 8.10 -19.22
C LEU A 8 5.78 9.37 -18.95
N LEU A 9 4.46 9.23 -18.82
CA LEU A 9 3.60 10.31 -18.34
C LEU A 9 4.02 10.62 -16.90
N PRO A 10 4.22 11.90 -16.53
CA PRO A 10 4.44 12.27 -15.14
C PRO A 10 3.16 11.95 -14.37
N VAL A 11 3.12 10.79 -13.73
CA VAL A 11 2.12 10.52 -12.69
C VAL A 11 2.39 11.55 -11.61
N ALA A 12 1.41 12.43 -11.38
CA ALA A 12 1.42 13.35 -10.26
C ALA A 12 1.54 12.53 -8.98
N VAL A 13 2.76 12.43 -8.46
CA VAL A 13 3.15 11.68 -7.25
C VAL A 13 2.19 11.86 -6.06
N PRO A 14 1.60 13.06 -5.80
CA PRO A 14 0.64 13.22 -4.71
C PRO A 14 -0.63 12.39 -4.88
N ILE A 15 -1.18 12.31 -6.10
CA ILE A 15 -2.43 11.58 -6.38
C ILE A 15 -2.20 10.07 -6.24
N ALA A 16 -1.01 9.60 -6.61
CA ALA A 16 -0.63 8.19 -6.46
C ALA A 16 -0.47 7.80 -4.98
N ALA A 17 0.12 8.67 -4.16
CA ALA A 17 0.26 8.46 -2.72
C ALA A 17 -1.09 8.48 -1.99
N ASP A 18 -1.98 9.43 -2.30
CA ASP A 18 -3.34 9.50 -1.74
C ASP A 18 -4.16 8.24 -2.06
N ARG A 19 -4.09 7.79 -3.32
CA ARG A 19 -4.76 6.56 -3.74
C ARG A 19 -4.17 5.34 -3.02
N ALA A 20 -2.85 5.24 -2.96
CA ALA A 20 -2.14 4.16 -2.27
C ALA A 20 -2.54 4.09 -0.79
N LEU A 21 -2.66 5.23 -0.12
CA LEU A 21 -3.14 5.31 1.25
C LEU A 21 -4.60 4.85 1.38
N GLY A 22 -5.48 5.27 0.47
CA GLY A 22 -6.89 4.85 0.47
C GLY A 22 -7.04 3.33 0.32
N GLU A 23 -6.29 2.72 -0.61
CA GLU A 23 -6.26 1.27 -0.81
C GLU A 23 -5.73 0.53 0.43
N LEU A 24 -4.73 1.09 1.10
CA LEU A 24 -4.17 0.53 2.33
C LEU A 24 -5.14 0.58 3.52
N ILE A 25 -5.86 1.69 3.68
CA ILE A 25 -6.89 1.84 4.72
C ILE A 25 -8.01 0.82 4.51
N ALA A 26 -8.49 0.67 3.27
CA ALA A 26 -9.51 -0.32 2.94
C ALA A 26 -9.04 -1.75 3.27
N ALA A 27 -7.79 -2.10 2.95
CA ALA A 27 -7.22 -3.39 3.31
C ALA A 27 -7.18 -3.64 4.82
N ILE A 28 -6.85 -2.62 5.61
CA ILE A 28 -6.87 -2.66 7.08
C ILE A 28 -8.28 -2.90 7.60
N GLU A 29 -9.26 -2.16 7.08
CA GLU A 29 -10.66 -2.31 7.49
C GLU A 29 -11.21 -3.69 7.15
N LEU A 30 -10.92 -4.22 5.94
CA LEU A 30 -11.34 -5.57 5.55
C LEU A 30 -10.85 -6.65 6.52
N VAL A 31 -9.60 -6.54 6.97
CA VAL A 31 -9.04 -7.48 7.95
C VAL A 31 -9.60 -7.25 9.36
N ALA A 32 -9.74 -5.99 9.77
CA ALA A 32 -10.27 -5.64 11.09
C ALA A 32 -11.73 -6.09 11.27
N TYR A 33 -12.55 -6.02 10.22
CA TYR A 33 -13.92 -6.51 10.20
C TYR A 33 -14.04 -8.03 9.99
N GLY A 34 -12.93 -8.74 9.80
CA GLY A 34 -12.92 -10.18 9.56
C GLY A 34 -13.47 -10.60 8.19
N VAL A 35 -13.64 -9.66 7.26
CA VAL A 35 -14.06 -9.94 5.87
C VAL A 35 -12.94 -10.62 5.09
N ALA A 36 -11.68 -10.29 5.42
CA ALA A 36 -10.50 -10.93 4.86
C ALA A 36 -9.55 -11.38 5.98
N ILE A 37 -8.89 -12.53 5.78
CA ILE A 37 -7.86 -13.04 6.69
C ILE A 37 -6.47 -12.47 6.38
N ARG A 38 -6.21 -12.10 5.13
CA ARG A 38 -4.94 -11.52 4.69
C ARG A 38 -5.15 -10.73 3.40
N VAL A 39 -4.61 -9.53 3.33
CA VAL A 39 -4.68 -8.66 2.14
C VAL A 39 -3.27 -8.24 1.75
N HIS A 40 -2.96 -8.40 0.45
CA HIS A 40 -1.71 -7.97 -0.16
C HIS A 40 -2.00 -6.77 -1.05
N VAL A 41 -1.40 -5.63 -0.76
CA VAL A 41 -1.51 -4.41 -1.57
C VAL A 41 -0.14 -4.19 -2.20
N THR A 42 -0.07 -4.23 -3.52
CA THR A 42 1.20 -4.14 -4.29
C THR A 42 1.18 -2.88 -5.14
N GLY A 43 2.35 -2.37 -5.53
CA GLY A 43 2.40 -1.17 -6.39
C GLY A 43 2.14 0.15 -5.66
N LEU A 44 2.30 0.19 -4.33
CA LEU A 44 2.11 1.41 -3.55
C LEU A 44 3.24 2.39 -3.86
N ALA A 45 2.88 3.58 -4.34
CA ALA A 45 3.78 4.72 -4.51
C ALA A 45 3.84 5.57 -3.23
N GLY A 46 4.94 6.30 -3.01
CA GLY A 46 5.04 7.25 -1.89
C GLY A 46 5.22 6.57 -0.52
N LEU A 47 6.24 5.71 -0.41
CA LEU A 47 6.50 4.87 0.77
C LEU A 47 6.41 5.64 2.09
N ASP A 48 7.16 6.73 2.23
CA ASP A 48 7.39 7.35 3.54
C ASP A 48 6.10 7.91 4.14
N GLU A 49 5.22 8.47 3.30
CA GLU A 49 3.94 9.02 3.72
C GLU A 49 2.90 7.93 3.99
N VAL A 50 2.79 6.94 3.09
CA VAL A 50 1.83 5.84 3.20
C VAL A 50 2.18 4.89 4.35
N ALA A 51 3.47 4.64 4.59
CA ALA A 51 3.92 3.71 5.62
C ALA A 51 3.58 4.20 7.04
N ALA A 52 3.84 5.48 7.34
CA ALA A 52 3.57 6.03 8.66
C ALA A 52 2.07 6.02 8.98
N GLN A 53 1.24 6.50 8.04
CA GLN A 53 -0.21 6.54 8.23
C GLN A 53 -0.83 5.14 8.26
N GLY A 54 -0.41 4.25 7.35
CA GLY A 54 -0.84 2.86 7.31
C GLY A 54 -0.52 2.10 8.60
N LEU A 55 0.69 2.29 9.14
CA LEU A 55 1.10 1.68 10.40
C LEU A 55 0.25 2.18 11.58
N VAL A 56 -0.01 3.49 11.68
CA VAL A 56 -0.88 4.04 12.73
C VAL A 56 -2.29 3.45 12.65
N ARG A 57 -2.87 3.41 11.44
CA ARG A 57 -4.20 2.84 11.22
C ARG A 57 -4.26 1.36 11.58
N ALA A 58 -3.27 0.57 11.17
CA ALA A 58 -3.22 -0.85 11.48
C ALA A 58 -3.11 -1.11 13.00
N GLN A 59 -2.32 -0.30 13.71
CA GLN A 59 -2.20 -0.40 15.16
C GLN A 59 -3.53 -0.10 15.88
N LEU A 60 -4.24 0.94 15.44
CA LEU A 60 -5.56 1.31 15.96
C LEU A 60 -6.61 0.24 15.68
N ALA A 61 -6.55 -0.37 14.49
CA ALA A 61 -7.45 -1.44 14.08
C ALA A 61 -7.11 -2.81 14.70
N GLY A 62 -5.98 -2.92 15.41
CA GLY A 62 -5.57 -4.17 16.04
C GLY A 62 -5.10 -5.25 15.07
N VAL A 63 -4.62 -4.87 13.87
CA VAL A 63 -4.17 -5.81 12.84
C VAL A 63 -2.64 -5.85 12.73
N ARG A 64 -2.10 -6.97 12.25
CA ARG A 64 -0.71 -7.11 11.82
C ARG A 64 -0.53 -6.37 10.51
N PHE A 65 0.57 -5.64 10.41
CA PHE A 65 0.95 -4.86 9.26
C PHE A 65 2.42 -5.09 8.94
N THR A 66 2.72 -5.42 7.70
CA THR A 66 4.09 -5.58 7.21
C THR A 66 4.20 -4.84 5.90
N LEU A 67 5.32 -4.16 5.72
CA LEU A 67 5.55 -3.33 4.55
C LEU A 67 6.95 -3.63 4.03
N THR A 68 7.05 -3.92 2.75
CA THR A 68 8.28 -4.37 2.10
C THR A 68 8.51 -3.55 0.85
N ARG A 69 9.71 -2.98 0.73
CA ARG A 69 10.16 -2.28 -0.47
C ARG A 69 10.80 -3.31 -1.41
N GLU A 70 10.16 -3.57 -2.55
CA GLU A 70 10.64 -4.55 -3.53
C GLU A 70 11.51 -3.91 -4.62
N GLN A 71 11.19 -2.67 -5.00
CA GLN A 71 11.96 -1.84 -5.93
C GLN A 71 12.06 -0.41 -5.36
N PRO A 72 12.96 0.46 -5.87
CA PRO A 72 13.15 1.81 -5.33
C PRO A 72 11.84 2.59 -5.15
N ASP A 73 10.90 2.40 -6.07
CA ASP A 73 9.62 3.12 -6.14
C ASP A 73 8.38 2.25 -5.90
N THR A 74 8.56 0.97 -5.60
CA THR A 74 7.44 0.01 -5.45
C THR A 74 7.46 -0.64 -4.08
N VAL A 75 6.31 -0.55 -3.42
CA VAL A 75 6.11 -1.08 -2.08
C VAL A 75 4.94 -2.05 -2.08
N THR A 76 5.11 -3.12 -1.31
CA THR A 76 4.07 -4.10 -1.03
C THR A 76 3.75 -4.06 0.46
N ALA A 77 2.46 -3.98 0.78
CA ALA A 77 1.94 -4.08 2.14
C ALA A 77 1.18 -5.38 2.31
N ILE A 78 1.36 -6.02 3.46
CA ILE A 78 0.66 -7.21 3.89
C ILE A 78 -0.06 -6.89 5.19
N VAL A 79 -1.38 -7.10 5.20
CA VAL A 79 -2.24 -6.91 6.36
C VAL A 79 -2.84 -8.24 6.76
N GLY A 80 -2.88 -8.55 8.06
CA GLY A 80 -3.49 -9.77 8.60
C GLY A 80 -3.87 -9.65 10.08
N PRO A 81 -4.50 -10.65 10.71
CA PRO A 81 -4.89 -10.59 12.12
C PRO A 81 -3.66 -10.53 13.06
N ARG A 82 -3.84 -9.95 14.25
CA ARG A 82 -2.86 -10.07 15.35
C ARG A 82 -3.02 -11.45 16.00
N GLY A 83 -2.14 -12.40 15.68
CA GLY A 83 -2.06 -13.67 16.42
C GLY A 83 -1.91 -14.96 15.63
N GLU A 84 -1.43 -14.93 14.38
CA GLU A 84 -0.88 -16.13 13.72
C GLU A 84 0.62 -16.26 13.98
#